data_AF-A0A949XDQ9-F1
#
_entry.id   AF-A0A949XDQ9-F1
#
_cell.length_a   1.000
_cell.length_b   1.000
_cell.length_c   1.000
_cell.angle_alpha   90.00
_cell.angle_beta   90.00
_cell.angle_gamma   90.00
#
_symmetry.space_group_name_H-M   'P 1'
#
loop_
_entity.id
_entity.type
_entity.pdbx_description
1 polymer ?
#
loop_
_entity_poly.entity_id
_entity_poly.type
_entity_poly.pdbx_seq_one_letter_code
_entity_poly.pdbx_strand_id
1 'polypeptide(L)' 'MEFRDYYKILGVERNAGEAQIKSAYRKLARKYHPDVNPNNKDAERQFKEIN' A
#
# COMPACT_ATOMS: atom_id res chain seq x y z
N MET A 1 -14.25 -10.58 12.35
CA MET A 1 -13.64 -10.12 11.08
C MET A 1 -12.74 -8.95 11.43
N GLU A 2 -11.42 -9.11 11.30
CA GLU A 2 -10.51 -7.95 11.34
C GLU A 2 -10.83 -7.09 10.13
N PHE A 3 -11.43 -5.92 10.37
CA PHE A 3 -11.70 -4.97 9.32
C PHE A 3 -10.37 -4.30 8.96
N ARG A 4 -9.70 -4.79 7.91
CA ARG A 4 -8.50 -4.11 7.38
C ARG A 4 -8.92 -2.75 6.88
N ASP A 5 -8.39 -1.71 7.52
CA ASP A 5 -8.66 -0.33 7.14
C ASP A 5 -7.77 0.03 5.95
N TYR A 6 -8.25 -0.27 4.74
CA TYR A 6 -7.53 -0.01 3.50
C TYR A 6 -7.17 1.47 3.32
N TYR A 7 -7.97 2.39 3.88
CA TYR A 7 -7.66 3.82 3.86
C TYR A 7 -6.43 4.11 4.71
N LYS A 8 -6.31 3.51 5.90
CA LYS A 8 -5.10 3.62 6.73
C LYS A 8 -3.88 2.96 6.08
N ILE A 9 -4.04 1.78 5.46
CA ILE A 9 -2.95 1.08 4.76
C ILE A 9 -2.42 1.95 3.61
N LEU A 10 -3.33 2.54 2.83
CA LEU A 10 -2.98 3.44 1.74
C LEU A 10 -2.56 4.85 2.22
N GLY A 11 -2.74 5.16 3.51
CA GLY A 11 -2.45 6.47 4.08
C GLY A 11 -3.31 7.59 3.50
N VAL A 12 -4.55 7.28 3.12
CA VAL A 12 -5.52 8.24 2.57
C VAL A 12 -6.70 8.42 3.52
N GLU A 13 -7.41 9.54 3.38
CA GLU A 13 -8.66 9.74 4.11
C GLU A 13 -9.77 8.82 3.61
N ARG A 14 -10.78 8.57 4.46
CA ARG A 14 -11.94 7.73 4.09
C ARG A 14 -12.83 8.36 3.00
N ASN A 15 -12.70 9.66 2.78
CA ASN A 15 -13.37 10.41 1.71
C ASN A 15 -12.51 10.51 0.44
N ALA A 16 -11.33 9.86 0.41
CA ALA A 16 -10.39 10.03 -0.69
C ALA A 16 -11.00 9.59 -2.02
N GLY A 17 -10.84 10.43 -3.03
CA GLY A 17 -11.33 10.12 -4.38
C GLY A 17 -10.53 8.99 -5.01
N GLU A 18 -11.10 8.36 -6.03
CA GLU A 18 -10.47 7.27 -6.78
C GLU A 18 -9.06 7.62 -7.29
N ALA A 19 -8.86 8.87 -7.74
CA ALA A 19 -7.56 9.35 -8.19
C ALA A 19 -6.50 9.37 -7.07
N GLN A 20 -6.88 9.77 -5.85
CA GLN A 20 -5.99 9.77 -4.68
C GLN A 20 -5.66 8.33 -4.26
N ILE A 21 -6.66 7.45 -4.22
CA ILE A 21 -6.48 6.02 -3.91
C ILE A 21 -5.51 5.38 -4.90
N LYS A 22 -5.74 5.56 -6.20
CA LYS A 22 -4.86 5.02 -7.26
C LYS A 22 -3.44 5.59 -7.17
N SER A 23 -3.30 6.87 -6.84
CA SER A 23 -1.99 7.50 -6.68
C SER A 23 -1.24 6.94 -5.48
N ALA A 24 -1.91 6.83 -4.33
CA ALA A 24 -1.36 6.28 -3.10
C ALA A 24 -0.94 4.81 -3.27
N TYR A 25 -1.81 3.99 -3.86
CA TYR A 25 -1.50 2.60 -4.19
C TYR A 25 -0.25 2.49 -5.06
N ARG A 26 -0.19 3.22 -6.19
CA ARG A 26 0.98 3.17 -7.09
C ARG A 26 2.27 3.61 -6.39
N LYS A 27 2.20 4.63 -5.53
CA LYS A 27 3.35 5.13 -4.77
C LYS A 27 3.85 4.07 -3.79
N LEU A 28 2.96 3.46 -3.03
CA LEU A 28 3.30 2.45 -2.03
C LEU A 28 3.76 1.13 -2.67
N ALA A 29 3.07 0.69 -3.72
CA ALA A 29 3.46 -0.50 -4.49
C ALA A 29 4.87 -0.36 -5.08
N ARG A 30 5.22 0.80 -5.66
CA ARG A 30 6.60 1.06 -6.11
C ARG A 30 7.59 1.11 -4.95
N LYS A 31 7.23 1.75 -3.84
CA LYS A 31 8.09 1.89 -2.66
C LYS A 31 8.48 0.54 -2.06
N TYR A 32 7.56 -0.41 -2.03
CA TYR A 32 7.77 -1.73 -1.43
C TYR A 32 7.93 -2.86 -2.46
N HIS A 33 8.06 -2.53 -3.75
CA HIS A 33 8.18 -3.53 -4.81
C HIS A 33 9.41 -4.42 -4.57
N PRO A 34 9.33 -5.75 -4.79
CA PRO A 34 10.47 -6.66 -4.64
C PRO A 34 11.65 -6.26 -5.54
N ASP A 35 11.39 -5.77 -6.75
CA ASP A 35 12.46 -5.34 -7.68
C ASP A 35 13.35 -4.22 -7.11
N VAL A 36 12.79 -3.32 -6.29
CA VAL A 36 13.57 -2.22 -5.67
C VAL A 36 13.95 -2.49 -4.21
N ASN A 37 13.37 -3.54 -3.60
CA ASN A 37 13.70 -4.00 -2.25
C ASN A 37 14.02 -5.50 -2.21
N PRO A 38 15.05 -5.96 -2.95
CA PRO A 38 15.41 -7.38 -2.96
C PRO A 38 15.78 -7.84 -1.54
N ASN A 39 15.28 -9.02 -1.15
CA ASN A 39 15.50 -9.66 0.16
C ASN A 39 14.99 -8.89 1.39
N ASN A 40 14.21 -7.83 1.22
CA ASN A 40 13.61 -7.09 2.33
C ASN A 40 12.26 -7.70 2.71
N LYS A 41 12.25 -8.52 3.76
CA LYS A 41 11.05 -9.18 4.30
C LYS A 41 9.98 -8.20 4.77
N ASP A 42 10.39 -7.01 5.23
CA ASP A 42 9.44 -6.00 5.68
C ASP A 42 8.79 -5.31 4.48
N ALA A 43 9.55 -5.00 3.43
CA ALA A 43 8.98 -4.51 2.17
C ALA A 43 8.02 -5.54 1.56
N GLU A 44 8.37 -6.83 1.57
CA GLU A 44 7.48 -7.91 1.10
C GLU A 44 6.16 -7.95 1.89
N ARG A 45 6.22 -7.82 3.21
CA ARG A 45 5.03 -7.78 4.08
C ARG A 45 4.15 -6.58 3.74
N GLN A 46 4.74 -5.38 3.67
CA GLN A 46 4.01 -4.16 3.33
C GLN A 46 3.39 -4.26 1.93
N PHE A 47 4.13 -4.82 0.95
CA PHE A 47 3.64 -5.01 -0.41
C PHE A 47 2.44 -5.97 -0.47
N LYS A 48 2.41 -7.00 0.38
CA LYS A 48 1.24 -7.90 0.53
C LYS A 48 0.07 -7.25 1.26
N GLU A 49 0.30 -6.24 2.10
CA GLU A 49 -0.79 -5.49 2.74
C GLU A 49 -1.45 -4.49 1.79
N ILE A 50 -0.71 -3.99 0.80
CA ILE A 50 -1.18 -3.01 -0.19
C ILE A 50 -1.94 -3.66 -1.37
N ASN A 51 -1.63 -4.91 -1.72
CA ASN A 51 -2.27 -5.68 -2.81
C ASN A 51 -3.47 -6.49 -2.31
#